data_AF-A0A8K0CNR9-F1
#
_entry.id   AF-A0A8K0CNR9-F1
#
_cell.length_a   1.000
_cell.length_b   1.000
_cell.length_c   1.000
_cell.angle_alpha   90.00
_cell.angle_beta   90.00
_cell.angle_gamma   90.00
#
_symmetry.space_group_name_H-M   'P 1'
#
loop_
_entity.id
_entity.type
_entity.pdbx_description
1 polymer ?
#
loop_
_entity_poly.entity_id
_entity_poly.type
_entity_poly.pdbx_seq_one_letter_code
_entity_poly.pdbx_strand_id
1 'polypeptide(L)'
;MVAWIFRFVNNLRKKKISGVLTSQEIDEAEIFVLKTVQNQSFGHENEEQLSTLRPFIDKDGLIRLKTRVSNREDTKDFCFPVVLPAKHPLVLRLIFSLHERLHHVGTEGLLSKHRERYWLLGGRRTVRAAIVKCVICKRQSSKPFQAESPPLPLDRVRDATGFEIVGIDFAGPLYLKSGEKEWVCLFTCAIYRAVHLELTTSMSTSSFIQVLRRFVARRGRPKTIYTDNGTNFCGAKNAFAKLNWTKV
;
A
#
# COMPACT_ATOMS: atom_id res chain seq x y z
N MET A 1 24.00 -18.87 9.75
CA MET A 1 23.92 -20.28 9.29
C MET A 1 25.25 -20.78 8.75
N VAL A 2 25.92 -20.07 7.83
CA VAL A 2 27.23 -20.48 7.28
C VAL A 2 28.30 -20.70 8.35
N ALA A 3 28.40 -19.82 9.35
CA ALA A 3 29.32 -20.00 10.48
C ALA A 3 29.11 -21.32 11.25
N TRP A 4 27.85 -21.75 11.42
CA TRP A 4 27.54 -23.03 12.05
C TRP A 4 27.99 -24.23 11.20
N ILE A 5 27.91 -24.12 9.86
CA ILE A 5 28.40 -25.15 8.95
C ILE A 5 29.92 -25.25 9.06
N PHE A 6 30.63 -24.13 9.11
CA PHE A 6 32.08 -24.12 9.30
C PHE A 6 32.49 -24.72 10.65
N ARG A 7 31.81 -24.35 11.73
CA ARG A 7 32.02 -24.96 13.05
C ARG A 7 31.77 -26.47 13.02
N PHE A 8 30.71 -26.92 12.36
CA PHE A 8 30.42 -28.36 12.20
C PHE A 8 31.56 -29.09 11.46
N VAL A 9 32.00 -28.58 10.31
CA VAL A 9 33.11 -29.16 9.53
C VAL A 9 34.42 -29.17 10.33
N ASN A 10 34.72 -28.09 11.06
CA ASN A 10 35.91 -28.01 11.91
C ASN A 10 35.85 -29.01 13.07
N ASN A 11 34.69 -29.20 13.69
CA ASN A 11 34.49 -30.16 14.77
C ASN A 11 34.65 -31.63 14.31
N LEU A 12 34.48 -31.92 13.01
CA LEU A 12 34.77 -33.25 12.45
C LEU A 12 36.28 -33.49 12.26
N ARG A 13 37.08 -32.43 12.11
CA ARG A 13 38.52 -32.49 11.79
C ARG A 13 39.43 -32.18 12.99
N LYS A 14 38.93 -31.45 13.98
CA LYS A 14 39.67 -30.92 15.12
C LYS A 14 38.91 -31.15 16.42
N LYS A 15 39.44 -30.62 17.54
CA LYS A 15 38.80 -30.67 18.85
C LYS A 15 37.42 -29.99 18.82
N LYS A 16 36.43 -30.64 19.42
CA LYS A 16 35.03 -30.20 19.42
C LYS A 16 34.86 -28.89 20.19
N ILE A 17 34.40 -27.86 19.49
CA ILE A 17 34.01 -26.56 20.03
C ILE A 17 32.48 -26.52 20.15
N SER A 18 31.97 -26.17 21.32
CA SER A 18 30.53 -26.07 21.63
C SER A 18 30.17 -24.70 22.20
N GLY A 19 28.88 -24.36 22.22
CA GLY A 19 28.36 -23.09 22.74
C GLY A 19 28.04 -22.08 21.63
N VAL A 20 27.99 -20.80 21.97
CA VAL A 20 27.66 -19.70 21.05
C VAL A 20 28.80 -19.50 20.03
N LEU A 21 28.48 -19.01 18.83
CA LEU A 21 29.48 -18.66 17.81
C LEU A 21 30.35 -17.50 18.30
N THR A 22 31.65 -17.56 18.01
CA THR A 22 32.55 -16.44 18.28
C THR A 22 32.45 -15.39 17.17
N SER A 23 32.84 -14.15 17.45
CA SER A 23 32.90 -13.10 16.44
C SER A 23 33.76 -13.50 15.24
N GLN A 24 34.89 -14.17 15.51
CA GLN A 24 35.78 -14.65 14.45
C GLN A 24 35.11 -15.64 13.50
N GLU A 25 34.29 -16.58 13.99
CA GLU A 25 33.58 -17.53 13.12
C GLU A 25 32.50 -16.85 12.29
N ILE A 26 31.88 -15.80 12.83
CA ILE A 26 30.90 -14.98 12.11
C ILE A 26 31.59 -14.20 11.00
N ASP A 27 32.73 -13.58 11.30
CA ASP A 27 33.52 -12.81 10.34
C ASP A 27 34.07 -13.70 9.22
N GLU A 28 34.61 -14.87 9.55
CA GLU A 28 35.08 -15.86 8.56
C GLU A 28 33.95 -16.32 7.63
N ALA A 29 32.76 -16.55 8.18
CA ALA A 29 31.59 -16.91 7.40
C ALA A 29 31.08 -15.75 6.53
N GLU A 30 31.09 -14.52 7.05
CA GLU A 30 30.71 -13.33 6.28
C GLU A 30 31.66 -13.12 5.10
N ILE A 31 32.98 -13.16 5.34
CA ILE A 31 34.01 -13.04 4.30
C ILE A 31 33.82 -14.11 3.23
N PHE A 32 33.59 -15.37 3.63
CA PHE A 32 33.34 -16.45 2.69
C PHE A 32 32.13 -16.22 1.79
N VAL A 33 31.01 -15.77 2.37
CA VAL A 33 29.79 -15.46 1.60
C VAL A 33 30.04 -14.31 0.64
N LEU A 34 30.67 -13.23 1.10
CA LEU A 34 30.99 -12.06 0.28
C LEU A 34 31.91 -12.43 -0.89
N LYS A 35 32.97 -13.21 -0.63
CA LYS A 35 33.84 -13.75 -1.68
C LYS A 35 33.09 -14.57 -2.70
N THR A 36 32.19 -15.45 -2.23
CA THR A 36 31.41 -16.31 -3.12
C THR A 36 30.54 -15.46 -4.05
N VAL A 37 29.89 -14.42 -3.52
CA VAL A 37 29.10 -13.47 -4.32
C VAL A 37 29.98 -12.75 -5.34
N GLN A 38 31.17 -12.30 -4.92
CA GLN A 38 32.10 -11.61 -5.82
C GLN A 38 32.60 -12.53 -6.93
N ASN A 39 33.07 -13.73 -6.61
CA ASN A 39 33.56 -14.70 -7.58
C ASN A 39 32.47 -15.14 -8.59
N GLN A 40 31.22 -15.25 -8.14
CA GLN A 40 30.10 -15.59 -9.02
C GLN A 40 29.69 -14.44 -9.95
N SER A 41 29.99 -13.20 -9.57
CA SER A 41 29.46 -12.01 -10.26
C SER A 41 30.52 -11.19 -10.99
N PHE A 42 31.78 -11.29 -10.58
CA PHE A 42 32.91 -10.54 -11.12
C PHE A 42 33.91 -11.53 -11.71
N GLY A 43 33.68 -11.94 -12.96
CA GLY A 43 34.67 -12.64 -13.78
C GLY A 43 35.61 -11.64 -14.48
N HIS A 44 36.52 -12.15 -15.33
CA HIS A 44 37.50 -11.34 -16.07
C HIS A 44 36.88 -10.18 -16.88
N GLU A 45 35.66 -10.33 -17.39
CA GLU A 45 34.99 -9.31 -18.21
C GLU A 45 34.47 -8.08 -17.42
N ASN A 46 34.34 -8.18 -16.09
CA ASN A 46 33.81 -7.09 -15.26
C ASN A 46 34.91 -6.14 -14.72
N GLU A 47 36.17 -6.36 -15.11
CA GLU A 47 37.28 -5.46 -14.75
C GLU A 47 37.08 -4.05 -15.31
N GLU A 48 36.53 -3.88 -16.52
CA GLU A 48 36.27 -2.55 -17.09
C GLU A 48 35.26 -1.74 -16.26
N GLN A 49 34.16 -2.37 -15.81
CA GLN A 49 33.16 -1.70 -14.96
C GLN A 49 33.74 -1.26 -13.62
N LEU A 50 34.66 -2.05 -13.06
CA LEU A 50 35.29 -1.76 -11.78
C LEU A 50 36.49 -0.82 -11.93
N SER A 51 37.16 -0.78 -13.08
CA SER A 51 38.39 -0.01 -13.33
C SER A 51 38.25 1.48 -12.97
N THR A 52 37.09 2.06 -13.32
CA THR A 52 36.76 3.47 -13.03
C THR A 52 36.62 3.78 -11.53
N LEU A 53 36.42 2.76 -10.70
CA LEU A 53 36.15 2.88 -9.27
C LEU A 53 37.37 2.68 -8.38
N ARG A 54 38.58 2.56 -8.96
CA ARG A 54 39.85 2.30 -8.24
C ARG A 54 39.75 1.10 -7.27
N PRO A 55 39.47 -0.10 -7.80
CA PRO A 55 39.29 -1.29 -6.99
C PRO A 55 40.63 -1.81 -6.49
N PHE A 56 40.63 -2.50 -5.36
CA PHE A 56 41.78 -3.27 -4.87
C PHE A 56 41.29 -4.51 -4.13
N ILE A 57 42.13 -5.55 -4.11
CA ILE A 57 41.89 -6.76 -3.34
C ILE A 57 42.56 -6.60 -1.97
N ASP A 58 41.81 -6.84 -0.90
CA ASP A 58 42.37 -6.76 0.45
C ASP A 58 43.05 -8.06 0.89
N LYS A 59 43.67 -8.05 2.09
CA LYS A 59 44.31 -9.22 2.71
C LYS A 59 43.37 -10.43 2.83
N ASP A 60 42.08 -10.14 2.93
CA ASP A 60 41.04 -11.12 3.10
C ASP A 60 40.54 -11.60 1.74
N GLY A 61 41.08 -11.15 0.60
CA GLY A 61 40.70 -11.58 -0.75
C GLY A 61 39.37 -11.01 -1.26
N LEU A 62 38.89 -9.91 -0.67
CA LEU A 62 37.67 -9.21 -1.09
C LEU A 62 38.03 -8.02 -1.98
N ILE A 63 37.22 -7.80 -3.02
CA ILE A 63 37.28 -6.60 -3.85
C ILE A 63 36.65 -5.43 -3.09
N ARG A 64 37.44 -4.40 -2.82
CA ARG A 64 37.05 -3.17 -2.12
C ARG A 64 37.38 -1.95 -2.99
N LEU A 65 36.79 -0.80 -2.67
CA LEU A 65 37.07 0.46 -3.38
C LEU A 65 37.81 1.47 -2.52
N LYS A 66 38.71 2.22 -3.14
CA LYS A 66 39.26 3.44 -2.54
C LYS A 66 38.30 4.60 -2.76
N THR A 67 37.68 5.07 -1.68
CA THR A 67 36.75 6.20 -1.72
C THR A 67 37.45 7.52 -1.38
N ARG A 68 36.74 8.64 -1.45
CA ARG A 68 37.27 9.95 -1.03
C ARG A 68 37.58 10.03 0.48
N VAL A 69 37.01 9.13 1.28
CA VAL A 69 37.22 9.07 2.73
C VAL A 69 38.21 7.99 3.14
N SER A 70 39.00 7.47 2.19
CA SER A 70 39.99 6.40 2.44
C SER A 70 41.00 6.72 3.56
N ASN A 71 41.32 8.00 3.78
CA ASN A 71 42.30 8.44 4.79
C ASN A 71 41.67 8.86 6.12
N ARG A 72 40.36 8.68 6.28
CA ARG A 72 39.66 9.00 7.54
C ARG A 72 40.00 7.93 8.59
N GLU A 73 40.15 8.35 9.84
CA GLU A 73 40.18 7.44 10.99
C GLU A 73 38.76 6.94 11.28
N ASP A 74 38.42 5.79 10.69
CA ASP A 74 37.13 5.14 10.85
C ASP A 74 37.28 3.63 10.58
N THR A 75 36.17 2.90 10.59
CA THR A 75 36.16 1.47 10.27
C THR A 75 36.66 1.19 8.84
N LYS A 76 37.41 0.09 8.68
CA LYS A 76 37.92 -0.35 7.36
C LYS A 76 36.80 -0.48 6.33
N ASP A 77 35.64 -0.99 6.75
CA ASP A 77 34.46 -1.16 5.91
C ASP A 77 33.87 0.17 5.42
N PHE A 78 33.92 1.22 6.25
CA PHE A 78 33.45 2.56 5.87
C PHE A 78 34.42 3.25 4.91
N CYS A 79 35.72 3.21 5.21
CA CYS A 79 36.75 3.84 4.38
C CYS A 79 36.93 3.11 3.04
N PHE A 80 36.85 1.77 3.07
CA PHE A 80 37.09 0.86 1.95
C PHE A 80 35.94 -0.15 1.81
N PRO A 81 34.77 0.27 1.32
CA PRO A 81 33.59 -0.58 1.25
C PRO A 81 33.78 -1.76 0.29
N VAL A 82 33.17 -2.89 0.65
CA VAL A 82 33.19 -4.12 -0.16
C VAL A 82 32.27 -3.96 -1.36
N VAL A 83 32.78 -4.25 -2.56
CA VAL A 83 31.98 -4.15 -3.77
C VAL A 83 30.97 -5.28 -3.84
N LEU A 84 29.71 -4.94 -4.09
CA LEU A 84 28.65 -5.92 -4.29
C LEU A 84 27.92 -5.72 -5.62
N PRO A 85 27.59 -6.81 -6.33
CA PRO A 85 26.89 -6.77 -7.61
C PRO A 85 25.43 -6.33 -7.45
N ALA A 86 24.90 -5.67 -8.48
CA ALA A 86 23.55 -5.11 -8.46
C ALA A 86 22.45 -6.20 -8.43
N LYS A 87 22.62 -7.29 -9.17
CA LYS A 87 21.53 -8.24 -9.48
C LYS A 87 21.56 -9.53 -8.65
N HIS A 88 22.56 -9.71 -7.79
CA HIS A 88 22.74 -10.98 -7.09
C HIS A 88 21.63 -11.20 -6.02
N PRO A 89 21.00 -12.39 -5.94
CA PRO A 89 19.91 -12.67 -5.02
C PRO A 89 20.25 -12.37 -3.55
N LEU A 90 21.46 -12.73 -3.10
CA LEU A 90 21.91 -12.43 -1.73
C LEU A 90 22.00 -10.93 -1.45
N VAL A 91 22.43 -10.12 -2.42
CA VAL A 91 22.51 -8.66 -2.27
C VAL A 91 21.12 -8.05 -2.16
N LEU A 92 20.17 -8.52 -2.97
CA LEU A 92 18.76 -8.10 -2.86
C LEU A 92 18.17 -8.46 -1.49
N ARG A 93 18.48 -9.64 -0.95
CA ARG A 93 18.07 -10.05 0.41
C ARG A 93 18.74 -9.23 1.50
N LEU A 94 20.02 -8.88 1.34
CA LEU A 94 20.74 -7.99 2.25
C LEU A 94 20.08 -6.62 2.32
N ILE A 95 19.73 -6.04 1.17
CA ILE A 95 19.02 -4.76 1.08
C ILE A 95 17.64 -4.86 1.73
N PHE A 96 16.89 -5.91 1.42
CA PHE A 96 15.54 -6.10 1.96
C PHE A 96 15.55 -6.30 3.48
N SER A 97 16.49 -7.08 4.01
CA SER A 97 16.67 -7.24 5.46
C SER A 97 16.97 -5.91 6.17
N LEU A 98 17.82 -5.08 5.56
CA LEU A 98 18.12 -3.76 6.13
C LEU A 98 16.92 -2.81 6.05
N HIS A 99 16.13 -2.89 4.98
CA HIS A 99 14.89 -2.14 4.81
C HIS A 99 13.86 -2.47 5.90
N GLU A 100 13.68 -3.75 6.24
CA GLU A 100 12.78 -4.16 7.33
C GLU A 100 13.32 -3.73 8.70
N ARG A 101 14.63 -3.92 8.93
CA ARG A 101 15.29 -3.56 10.20
C ARG A 101 15.26 -2.06 10.50
N LEU A 102 15.30 -1.22 9.46
CA LEU A 102 15.20 0.24 9.56
C LEU A 102 13.77 0.75 9.34
N HIS A 103 12.76 -0.07 9.63
CA HIS A 103 11.35 0.31 9.59
C HIS A 103 10.91 0.96 8.27
N HIS A 104 11.24 0.31 7.15
CA HIS A 104 10.86 0.72 5.81
C HIS A 104 11.45 2.07 5.35
N VAL A 105 12.66 2.40 5.81
CA VAL A 105 13.37 3.61 5.36
C VAL A 105 13.48 3.65 3.83
N GLY A 106 13.37 4.87 3.30
CA GLY A 106 13.44 5.13 1.87
C GLY A 106 14.81 4.87 1.25
N THR A 107 14.88 5.04 -0.08
CA THR A 107 16.06 4.72 -0.90
C THR A 107 17.34 5.38 -0.38
N GLU A 108 17.32 6.68 -0.05
CA GLU A 108 18.53 7.40 0.38
C GLU A 108 19.05 6.92 1.74
N GLY A 109 18.14 6.63 2.68
CA GLY A 109 18.53 6.10 3.99
C GLY A 109 19.17 4.72 3.88
N LEU A 110 18.61 3.84 3.03
CA LEU A 110 19.23 2.54 2.75
C LEU A 110 20.58 2.67 2.05
N LEU A 111 20.71 3.57 1.08
CA LEU A 111 21.98 3.81 0.40
C LEU A 111 23.04 4.30 1.39
N SER A 112 22.68 5.25 2.25
CA SER A 112 23.59 5.77 3.28
C SER A 112 24.06 4.64 4.19
N LYS A 113 23.13 3.83 4.71
CA LYS A 113 23.46 2.73 5.62
C LYS A 113 24.27 1.63 4.94
N HIS A 114 23.98 1.30 3.68
CA HIS A 114 24.79 0.34 2.93
C HIS A 114 26.20 0.86 2.68
N ARG A 115 26.37 2.15 2.36
CA ARG A 115 27.69 2.75 2.11
C ARG A 115 28.63 2.71 3.31
N GLU A 116 28.11 2.48 4.51
CA GLU A 116 28.96 2.26 5.69
C GLU A 116 29.80 0.97 5.60
N ARG A 117 29.41 0.00 4.76
CA ARG A 117 30.14 -1.27 4.62
C ARG A 117 30.29 -1.78 3.19
N TYR A 118 29.34 -1.44 2.32
CA TYR A 118 29.20 -2.03 1.00
C TYR A 118 29.03 -0.95 -0.08
N TRP A 119 29.72 -1.16 -1.20
CA TRP A 119 29.52 -0.40 -2.42
C TRP A 119 28.67 -1.19 -3.40
N LEU A 120 27.36 -0.89 -3.40
CA LEU A 120 26.42 -1.52 -4.32
C LEU A 120 26.59 -0.95 -5.73
N LEU A 121 26.94 -1.80 -6.70
CA LEU A 121 26.93 -1.38 -8.11
C LEU A 121 25.52 -0.99 -8.54
N GLY A 122 25.40 0.16 -9.21
CA GLY A 122 24.11 0.75 -9.55
C GLY A 122 23.23 1.01 -8.31
N GLY A 123 23.83 1.27 -7.14
CA GLY A 123 23.20 1.18 -5.83
C GLY A 123 21.78 1.75 -5.76
N ARG A 124 21.55 2.99 -6.23
CA ARG A 124 20.21 3.60 -6.18
C ARG A 124 19.17 2.81 -6.96
N ARG A 125 19.51 2.33 -8.15
CA ARG A 125 18.65 1.50 -8.99
C ARG A 125 18.36 0.16 -8.30
N THR A 126 19.39 -0.46 -7.74
CA THR A 126 19.29 -1.75 -7.02
C THR A 126 18.42 -1.65 -5.78
N VAL A 127 18.63 -0.64 -4.94
CA VAL A 127 17.85 -0.40 -3.73
C VAL A 127 16.39 -0.12 -4.07
N ARG A 128 16.13 0.74 -5.06
CA ARG A 128 14.76 1.03 -5.52
C ARG A 128 14.05 -0.22 -6.02
N ALA A 129 14.75 -1.09 -6.76
CA ALA A 129 14.20 -2.36 -7.23
C ALA A 129 13.85 -3.33 -6.08
N ALA A 130 14.58 -3.28 -4.97
CA ALA A 130 14.25 -4.04 -3.76
C ALA A 130 13.02 -3.47 -3.03
N ILE A 131 12.96 -2.15 -2.85
CA ILE A 131 11.84 -1.47 -2.15
C ILE A 131 10.51 -1.68 -2.89
N VAL A 132 10.49 -1.60 -4.22
CA VAL A 132 9.25 -1.77 -5.01
C VAL A 132 8.59 -3.14 -4.79
N LYS A 133 9.38 -4.16 -4.42
CA LYS A 133 8.87 -5.50 -4.08
C LYS A 133 8.34 -5.61 -2.65
N CYS A 134 8.54 -4.60 -1.81
CA CYS A 134 8.00 -4.57 -0.46
C CYS A 134 6.49 -4.34 -0.48
N VAL A 135 5.73 -5.31 0.01
CA VAL A 135 4.25 -5.24 0.07
C VAL A 135 3.79 -4.10 0.98
N ILE A 136 4.47 -3.86 2.09
CA ILE A 136 4.12 -2.80 3.04
C ILE A 136 4.28 -1.42 2.39
N CYS A 137 5.44 -1.14 1.78
CA CYS A 137 5.65 0.11 1.06
C CYS A 137 4.69 0.25 -0.13
N LYS A 138 4.42 -0.82 -0.87
CA LYS A 138 3.47 -0.80 -1.99
C LYS A 138 2.06 -0.43 -1.54
N ARG A 139 1.60 -0.98 -0.41
CA ARG A 139 0.30 -0.64 0.19
C ARG A 139 0.24 0.79 0.70
N GLN A 140 1.32 1.30 1.30
CA GLN A 140 1.35 2.68 1.81
C GLN A 140 1.49 3.74 0.70
N SER A 141 2.12 3.39 -0.43
CA SER A 141 2.34 4.29 -1.57
C SER A 141 1.26 4.18 -2.65
N SER A 142 0.29 3.28 -2.51
CA SER A 142 -0.77 3.11 -3.51
C SER A 142 -1.63 4.37 -3.58
N LYS A 143 -1.79 4.91 -4.79
CA LYS A 143 -2.70 6.02 -5.05
C LYS A 143 -4.15 5.50 -5.08
N PRO A 144 -5.14 6.35 -4.70
CA PRO A 144 -6.54 6.04 -4.93
C PRO A 144 -6.78 5.69 -6.40
N PHE A 145 -7.74 4.79 -6.65
CA PHE A 145 -8.19 4.49 -7.99
C PHE A 145 -8.73 5.78 -8.64
N GLN A 146 -8.13 6.20 -9.74
CA GLN A 146 -8.63 7.31 -10.55
C GLN A 146 -9.47 6.72 -11.66
N ALA A 147 -10.79 6.84 -11.54
CA ALA A 147 -11.73 6.55 -12.61
C ALA A 147 -11.98 7.83 -13.42
N GLU A 148 -12.11 7.70 -14.73
CA GLU A 148 -12.73 8.78 -15.52
C GLU A 148 -14.19 8.92 -15.12
N SER A 149 -14.66 10.17 -14.96
CA SER A 149 -16.06 10.44 -14.66
C SER A 149 -16.92 9.99 -15.85
N PRO A 150 -17.84 9.02 -15.67
CA PRO A 150 -18.73 8.63 -16.75
C PRO A 150 -19.67 9.78 -17.13
N PRO A 151 -20.19 9.79 -18.38
CA PRO A 151 -21.25 10.73 -18.74
C PRO A 151 -22.45 10.60 -17.81
N LEU A 152 -23.14 11.71 -17.56
CA LEU A 152 -24.30 11.73 -16.68
C LEU A 152 -25.41 10.80 -17.23
N PRO A 153 -26.13 10.05 -16.37
CA PRO A 153 -27.27 9.25 -16.79
C PRO A 153 -28.34 10.10 -17.48
N LEU A 154 -29.10 9.50 -18.40
CA LEU A 154 -30.18 10.18 -19.13
C LEU A 154 -31.18 10.86 -18.18
N ASP A 155 -31.51 10.19 -17.06
CA ASP A 155 -32.41 10.69 -16.02
C ASP A 155 -31.87 11.90 -15.22
N ARG A 156 -30.67 12.38 -15.54
CA ARG A 156 -30.07 13.61 -15.00
C ARG A 156 -29.98 14.75 -16.01
N VAL A 157 -30.22 14.47 -17.30
CA VAL A 157 -29.99 15.43 -18.39
C VAL A 157 -31.18 15.61 -19.32
N ARG A 158 -32.12 14.66 -19.37
CA ARG A 158 -33.31 14.78 -20.21
C ARG A 158 -34.27 15.85 -19.68
N ASP A 159 -35.01 16.47 -20.59
CA ASP A 159 -36.14 17.30 -20.22
C ASP A 159 -37.19 16.45 -19.49
N ALA A 160 -37.56 16.89 -18.29
CA ALA A 160 -38.55 16.24 -17.45
C ALA A 160 -39.23 17.29 -16.57
N THR A 161 -40.44 17.00 -16.11
CA THR A 161 -41.16 17.90 -15.21
C THR A 161 -40.53 17.90 -13.81
N GLY A 162 -40.76 18.99 -13.05
CA GLY A 162 -40.27 19.08 -11.67
C GLY A 162 -40.72 17.89 -10.83
N PHE A 163 -39.79 17.25 -10.12
CA PHE A 163 -40.02 16.03 -9.33
C PHE A 163 -40.50 14.79 -10.13
N GLU A 164 -40.37 14.76 -11.46
CA GLU A 164 -40.64 13.55 -12.24
C GLU A 164 -39.64 12.43 -11.92
N ILE A 165 -38.38 12.80 -11.69
CA ILE A 165 -37.29 11.91 -11.32
C ILE A 165 -36.76 12.41 -9.99
N VAL A 166 -36.89 11.58 -8.95
CA VAL A 166 -36.52 11.96 -7.59
C VAL A 166 -35.49 11.02 -7.00
N GLY A 167 -34.47 11.60 -6.35
CA GLY A 167 -33.64 10.91 -5.38
C GLY A 167 -34.22 11.08 -4.00
N ILE A 168 -34.40 9.99 -3.26
CA ILE A 168 -34.91 10.03 -1.88
C ILE A 168 -33.82 9.54 -0.93
N ASP A 169 -33.63 10.27 0.16
CA ASP A 169 -32.72 9.92 1.24
C ASP A 169 -33.33 10.28 2.60
N PHE A 170 -32.75 9.77 3.69
CA PHE A 170 -33.10 10.15 5.05
C PHE A 170 -31.93 10.83 5.73
N ALA A 171 -32.16 12.00 6.31
CA ALA A 171 -31.25 12.65 7.25
C ALA A 171 -31.79 12.53 8.67
N GLY A 172 -30.89 12.34 9.64
CA GLY A 172 -31.23 12.34 11.06
C GLY A 172 -30.53 11.23 11.85
N PRO A 173 -30.96 10.99 13.10
CA PRO A 173 -32.11 11.65 13.74
C PRO A 173 -31.81 13.09 14.17
N LEU A 174 -32.79 13.97 13.98
CA LEU A 174 -32.94 15.23 14.71
C LEU A 174 -33.59 14.95 16.05
N TYR A 175 -33.28 15.76 17.07
CA TYR A 175 -33.88 15.65 18.39
C TYR A 175 -34.82 16.82 18.63
N LEU A 176 -36.07 16.52 18.92
CA LEU A 176 -37.04 17.51 19.37
C LEU A 176 -36.71 17.98 20.78
N LYS A 177 -37.29 19.11 21.20
CA LYS A 177 -37.19 19.59 22.58
C LYS A 177 -37.73 18.59 23.61
N SER A 178 -38.64 17.70 23.21
CA SER A 178 -39.15 16.59 24.01
C SER A 178 -38.13 15.44 24.19
N GLY A 179 -36.99 15.47 23.49
CA GLY A 179 -36.00 14.39 23.47
C GLY A 179 -36.31 13.28 22.45
N GLU A 180 -37.43 13.37 21.74
CA GLU A 180 -37.84 12.40 20.73
C GLU A 180 -37.01 12.53 19.45
N LYS A 181 -36.77 11.40 18.78
CA LYS A 181 -36.05 11.33 17.52
C LYS A 181 -37.01 11.51 16.35
N GLU A 182 -36.65 12.41 15.45
CA GLU A 182 -37.29 12.57 14.16
C GLU A 182 -36.27 12.46 13.03
N TRP A 183 -36.73 12.06 11.86
CA TRP A 183 -35.95 11.98 10.64
C TRP A 183 -36.58 12.87 9.58
N VAL A 184 -35.73 13.41 8.73
CA VAL A 184 -36.13 14.18 7.56
C VAL A 184 -35.99 13.27 6.35
N CYS A 185 -37.09 12.98 5.68
CA CYS A 185 -37.07 12.37 4.36
C CYS A 185 -36.86 13.47 3.31
N LEU A 186 -35.75 13.40 2.60
CA LEU A 186 -35.37 14.34 1.55
C LEU A 186 -35.81 13.79 0.20
N PHE A 187 -36.52 14.61 -0.55
CA PHE A 187 -36.83 14.37 -1.95
C PHE A 187 -36.08 15.39 -2.79
N THR A 188 -35.22 14.93 -3.68
CA THR A 188 -34.40 15.79 -4.54
C THR A 188 -34.75 15.54 -5.99
N CYS A 189 -35.10 16.60 -6.73
CA CYS A 189 -35.33 16.48 -8.16
C CYS A 189 -34.00 16.29 -8.91
N ALA A 190 -33.91 15.24 -9.73
CA ALA A 190 -32.70 14.89 -10.45
C ALA A 190 -32.27 15.95 -11.49
N ILE A 191 -33.25 16.65 -12.09
CA ILE A 191 -33.03 17.66 -13.13
C ILE A 191 -32.78 19.04 -12.52
N TYR A 192 -33.72 19.55 -11.73
CA TYR A 192 -33.68 20.94 -11.23
C TYR A 192 -32.99 21.11 -9.88
N ARG A 193 -32.58 20.01 -9.22
CA ARG A 193 -32.02 20.03 -7.85
C ARG A 193 -32.94 20.65 -6.79
N ALA A 194 -34.23 20.81 -7.09
CA ALA A 194 -35.23 21.23 -6.12
C ALA A 194 -35.34 20.19 -4.98
N VAL A 195 -35.47 20.68 -3.75
CA VAL A 195 -35.56 19.83 -2.55
C VAL A 195 -36.94 19.98 -1.91
N HIS A 196 -37.54 18.87 -1.52
CA HIS A 196 -38.74 18.82 -0.70
C HIS A 196 -38.44 17.96 0.54
N LEU A 197 -38.84 18.44 1.72
CA LEU A 197 -38.55 17.80 2.99
C LEU A 197 -39.84 17.36 3.66
N GLU A 198 -39.84 16.15 4.22
CA GLU A 198 -40.94 15.61 5.01
C GLU A 198 -40.40 15.07 6.33
N LEU A 199 -40.98 15.49 7.45
CA LEU A 199 -40.64 14.96 8.77
C LEU A 199 -41.32 13.62 9.03
N THR A 200 -40.64 12.74 9.74
CA THR A 200 -41.20 11.49 10.24
C THR A 200 -40.57 11.07 11.55
N THR A 201 -41.35 10.43 12.41
CA THR A 201 -40.91 9.91 13.71
C THR A 201 -40.29 8.52 13.61
N SER A 202 -40.14 7.95 12.41
CA SER A 202 -39.55 6.62 12.23
C SER A 202 -39.04 6.40 10.80
N MET A 203 -37.93 5.68 10.68
CA MET A 203 -37.42 5.18 9.39
C MET A 203 -38.07 3.87 8.95
N SER A 204 -39.18 3.43 9.53
CA SER A 204 -39.83 2.18 9.10
C SER A 204 -40.40 2.28 7.67
N THR A 205 -40.61 1.13 7.03
CA THR A 205 -41.26 1.03 5.72
C THR A 205 -42.63 1.71 5.68
N SER A 206 -43.46 1.49 6.70
CA SER A 206 -44.80 2.06 6.77
C SER A 206 -44.74 3.59 6.91
N SER A 207 -43.84 4.10 7.75
CA SER A 207 -43.59 5.53 7.89
C SER A 207 -43.13 6.16 6.59
N PHE A 208 -42.20 5.51 5.88
CA PHE A 208 -41.76 5.98 4.55
C PHE A 208 -42.90 6.01 3.52
N ILE A 209 -43.76 4.99 3.48
CA ILE A 209 -44.91 4.99 2.56
C ILE A 209 -45.85 6.17 2.85
N GLN A 210 -46.10 6.49 4.13
CA GLN A 210 -46.91 7.66 4.49
C GLN A 210 -46.26 8.98 4.08
N VAL A 211 -44.94 9.09 4.27
CA VAL A 211 -44.15 10.23 3.81
C VAL A 211 -44.22 10.39 2.29
N LEU A 212 -44.05 9.30 1.54
CA LEU A 212 -44.16 9.30 0.08
C LEU A 212 -45.56 9.72 -0.38
N ARG A 213 -46.63 9.26 0.30
CA ARG A 213 -47.99 9.69 -0.01
C ARG A 213 -48.18 11.20 0.16
N ARG A 214 -47.63 11.79 1.23
CA ARG A 214 -47.68 13.26 1.44
C ARG A 214 -46.90 14.01 0.38
N PHE A 215 -45.73 13.50 -0.01
CA PHE A 215 -44.97 14.05 -1.12
C PHE A 215 -45.78 14.03 -2.42
N VAL A 216 -46.34 12.87 -2.79
CA VAL A 216 -47.14 12.70 -4.03
C VAL A 216 -48.36 13.62 -4.04
N ALA A 217 -49.04 13.78 -2.91
CA ALA A 217 -50.19 14.68 -2.81
C ALA A 217 -49.82 16.15 -3.06
N ARG A 218 -48.59 16.56 -2.76
CA ARG A 218 -48.12 17.96 -2.92
C ARG A 218 -47.38 18.22 -4.23
N ARG A 219 -46.60 17.26 -4.71
CA ARG A 219 -45.65 17.41 -5.83
C ARG A 219 -46.02 16.60 -7.07
N GLY A 220 -47.05 15.76 -6.97
CA GLY A 220 -47.42 14.82 -8.02
C GLY A 220 -46.64 13.50 -7.90
N ARG A 221 -47.09 12.49 -8.66
CA ARG A 221 -46.48 11.16 -8.65
C ARG A 221 -45.19 11.17 -9.47
N PRO A 222 -44.02 10.85 -8.88
CA PRO A 222 -42.79 10.70 -9.64
C PRO A 222 -42.89 9.51 -10.60
N LYS A 223 -42.24 9.63 -11.75
CA LYS A 223 -42.09 8.54 -12.73
C LYS A 223 -40.96 7.59 -12.30
N THR A 224 -39.87 8.14 -11.80
CA THR A 224 -38.70 7.38 -11.36
C THR A 224 -38.30 7.81 -9.95
N ILE A 225 -38.07 6.84 -9.07
CA ILE A 225 -37.56 7.04 -7.71
C ILE A 225 -36.21 6.31 -7.60
N TYR A 226 -35.17 7.06 -7.23
CA TYR A 226 -33.85 6.53 -6.86
C TYR A 226 -33.67 6.61 -5.35
N THR A 227 -33.23 5.51 -4.74
CA THR A 227 -32.90 5.43 -3.32
C THR A 227 -31.62 4.62 -3.15
N ASP A 228 -31.06 4.62 -1.94
CA ASP A 228 -30.13 3.57 -1.55
C ASP A 228 -30.89 2.25 -1.27
N ASN A 229 -30.16 1.22 -0.84
CA ASN A 229 -30.72 -0.08 -0.46
C ASN A 229 -31.13 -0.12 1.03
N GLY A 230 -31.55 1.01 1.61
CA GLY A 230 -32.12 1.06 2.95
C GLY A 230 -33.28 0.06 3.12
N THR A 231 -33.38 -0.54 4.31
CA THR A 231 -34.36 -1.60 4.60
C THR A 231 -35.81 -1.13 4.44
N ASN A 232 -36.06 0.13 4.73
CA ASN A 232 -37.32 0.84 4.55
C ASN A 232 -37.71 1.02 3.07
N PHE A 233 -36.76 1.37 2.22
CA PHE A 233 -36.96 1.49 0.77
C PHE A 233 -37.14 0.11 0.12
N CYS A 234 -36.33 -0.88 0.52
CA CYS A 234 -36.49 -2.26 0.07
C CYS A 234 -37.86 -2.82 0.47
N GLY A 235 -38.29 -2.55 1.72
CA GLY A 235 -39.63 -2.92 2.19
C GLY A 235 -40.74 -2.27 1.37
N ALA A 236 -40.61 -0.98 1.03
CA ALA A 236 -41.60 -0.28 0.23
C ALA A 236 -41.66 -0.80 -1.21
N LYS A 237 -40.51 -1.06 -1.83
CA LYS A 237 -40.42 -1.73 -3.14
C LYS A 237 -41.18 -3.07 -3.13
N ASN A 238 -40.98 -3.89 -2.10
CA ASN A 238 -41.67 -5.17 -1.96
C ASN A 238 -43.18 -5.00 -1.76
N ALA A 239 -43.61 -3.97 -1.03
CA ALA A 239 -45.03 -3.66 -0.88
C ALA A 239 -45.66 -3.22 -2.22
N PHE A 240 -44.97 -2.36 -2.97
CA PHE A 240 -45.38 -1.86 -4.28
C PHE A 240 -45.44 -2.95 -5.35
N ALA A 241 -44.56 -3.94 -5.31
CA ALA A 241 -44.59 -5.08 -6.22
C ALA A 241 -45.86 -5.93 -6.09
N LYS A 242 -46.54 -5.89 -4.93
CA LYS A 242 -47.79 -6.62 -4.68
C LYS A 242 -49.04 -5.86 -5.13
N LEU A 243 -48.91 -4.59 -5.53
CA LEU A 243 -50.04 -3.77 -5.93
C LEU A 243 -50.39 -4.02 -7.40
N ASN A 244 -51.69 -4.02 -7.70
CA ASN A 244 -52.16 -4.01 -9.08
C ASN A 244 -52.22 -2.56 -9.60
N TRP A 245 -51.15 -2.14 -10.27
CA TRP A 245 -50.99 -0.79 -10.80
C TRP A 245 -51.97 -0.44 -11.94
N THR A 246 -52.73 -1.39 -12.48
CA THR A 246 -53.78 -1.08 -13.47
C THR A 246 -55.11 -0.67 -12.82
N LYS A 247 -55.24 -0.82 -11.51
CA LYS A 247 -56.46 -0.51 -10.73
C LYS A 247 -56.27 0.65 -9.74
N VAL A 248 -55.08 1.25 -9.68
CA VAL A 248 -54.66 2.27 -8.71
C VAL A 248 -54.26 3.55 -9.42
#